data_AF-A0A1G6V5W5-F1
#
_entry.id   AF-A0A1G6V5W5-F1
#
_cell.length_a   1.000
_cell.length_b   1.000
_cell.length_c   1.000
_cell.angle_alpha   90.00
_cell.angle_beta   90.00
_cell.angle_gamma   90.00
#
_symmetry.space_group_name_H-M   'P 1'
#
loop_
_entity.id
_entity.type
_entity.pdbx_description
1 polymer ?
#
loop_
_entity_poly.entity_id
_entity_poly.type
_entity_poly.pdbx_seq_one_letter_code
_entity_poly.pdbx_strand_id
1 'polypeptide(L)'
;MIPWTTFIDPEVARVGLNEQEAIDKGIDFEVTRYDFKELDRASAAKGFIKVITPKGKDKILGVTIVAEHAGDLMSDFVLAMKHGLGLNKILGTIRTYPTWAEGNKYVAGEWKRNHAPDTVLNWLEKYHTWRRG
;
A
#
# COMPACT_ATOMS: atom_id res chain seq x y z
N MET A 1 5.15 -4.38 -17.15
CA MET A 1 5.34 -5.28 -16.00
C MET A 1 4.49 -6.52 -16.20
N ILE A 2 4.93 -7.67 -15.70
CA ILE A 2 4.18 -8.93 -15.74
C ILE A 2 3.96 -9.34 -14.27
N PRO A 3 2.71 -9.49 -13.80
CA PRO A 3 2.45 -10.01 -12.45
C PRO A 3 2.72 -11.51 -12.38
N TRP A 4 3.06 -11.98 -11.18
CA TRP A 4 3.22 -13.40 -10.87
C TRP A 4 2.56 -13.72 -9.54
N THR A 5 1.85 -14.85 -9.47
CA THR A 5 1.26 -15.36 -8.23
C THR A 5 1.58 -16.83 -8.08
N THR A 6 2.06 -17.19 -6.89
CA THR A 6 2.21 -18.58 -6.46
C THR A 6 1.04 -18.93 -5.55
N PHE A 7 0.19 -19.86 -5.99
CA PHE A 7 -1.04 -20.28 -5.31
C PHE A 7 -0.78 -21.33 -4.22
N ILE A 8 0.00 -20.93 -3.22
CA ILE A 8 0.15 -21.64 -1.94
C ILE A 8 -0.76 -20.99 -0.89
N ASP A 9 -0.80 -21.52 0.33
CA ASP A 9 -1.60 -20.96 1.43
C ASP A 9 -0.70 -20.38 2.54
N PRO A 10 -0.70 -19.04 2.78
CA PRO A 10 -1.37 -18.01 1.98
C PRO A 10 -0.66 -17.75 0.64
N GLU A 11 -1.38 -17.17 -0.34
CA GLU A 11 -0.82 -16.91 -1.67
C GLU A 11 0.29 -15.87 -1.62
N VAL A 12 1.23 -15.95 -2.57
CA VAL A 12 2.30 -14.96 -2.74
C VAL A 12 2.23 -14.36 -4.13
N ALA A 13 1.84 -13.08 -4.22
CA ALA A 13 1.78 -12.33 -5.46
C ALA A 13 2.84 -11.23 -5.52
N ARG A 14 3.44 -11.00 -6.69
CA ARG A 14 4.38 -9.89 -6.93
C ARG A 14 4.20 -9.25 -8.31
N VAL A 15 4.53 -7.97 -8.40
CA VAL A 15 4.68 -7.23 -9.67
C VAL A 15 5.71 -6.12 -9.52
N GLY A 16 6.44 -5.80 -10.59
CA GLY A 16 7.44 -4.72 -10.56
C GLY A 16 8.72 -5.11 -9.83
N LEU A 17 9.38 -4.12 -9.23
CA LEU A 17 10.63 -4.31 -8.50
C LEU A 17 10.40 -4.86 -7.08
N ASN A 18 11.29 -5.72 -6.60
CA ASN A 18 11.49 -5.93 -5.15
C ASN A 18 12.66 -5.07 -4.63
N GLU A 19 12.95 -5.11 -3.31
CA GLU A 19 14.02 -4.28 -2.73
C GLU A 19 15.40 -4.63 -3.32
N GLN A 20 15.71 -5.91 -3.47
CA GLN A 20 17.00 -6.35 -4.01
C GLN A 20 17.19 -5.85 -5.45
N GLU A 21 16.17 -6.02 -6.30
CA GLU A 21 16.17 -5.53 -7.68
C GLU A 21 16.29 -3.99 -7.75
N ALA A 22 15.76 -3.26 -6.76
CA ALA A 22 15.91 -1.81 -6.67
C ALA A 22 17.33 -1.40 -6.23
N ILE A 23 17.91 -2.11 -5.26
CA ILE A 23 19.30 -1.94 -4.80
C ILE A 23 20.26 -2.21 -5.96
N ASP A 24 20.11 -3.33 -6.65
CA ASP A 24 20.98 -3.74 -7.77
C ASP A 24 20.94 -2.74 -8.93
N LYS A 25 19.83 -2.00 -9.07
CA LYS A 25 19.65 -0.94 -10.08
C LYS A 25 20.06 0.44 -9.60
N GLY A 26 20.51 0.59 -8.36
CA GLY A 26 20.87 1.89 -7.77
C GLY A 26 19.69 2.86 -7.67
N ILE A 27 18.46 2.34 -7.55
CA ILE A 27 17.25 3.17 -7.43
C ILE A 27 17.07 3.49 -5.96
N ASP A 28 16.94 4.78 -5.61
CA ASP A 28 16.58 5.18 -4.25
C ASP A 28 15.07 4.96 -4.02
N PHE A 29 14.73 4.22 -2.97
CA PHE A 29 13.36 3.80 -2.68
C PHE A 29 13.05 3.82 -1.19
N GLU A 30 11.76 3.72 -0.90
CA GLU A 30 11.21 3.46 0.43
C GLU A 30 10.21 2.30 0.34
N VAL A 31 9.94 1.69 1.48
CA VAL A 31 9.04 0.55 1.61
C VAL A 31 7.89 0.94 2.52
N THR A 32 6.67 0.76 2.04
CA THR A 32 5.47 0.82 2.87
C THR A 32 4.91 -0.57 3.06
N ARG A 33 4.59 -0.92 4.30
CA ARG A 33 4.03 -2.23 4.68
C ARG A 33 2.73 -2.04 5.44
N TYR A 34 1.78 -2.91 5.18
CA TYR A 34 0.57 -3.07 5.96
C TYR A 34 0.36 -4.56 6.25
N ASP A 35 0.11 -4.91 7.51
CA ASP A 35 -0.08 -6.29 7.95
C ASP A 35 -1.57 -6.63 8.00
N PHE A 36 -1.97 -7.75 7.38
CA PHE A 36 -3.38 -8.15 7.29
C PHE A 36 -4.01 -8.46 8.66
N LYS A 37 -3.20 -8.65 9.71
CA LYS A 37 -3.70 -8.76 11.08
C LYS A 37 -4.54 -7.54 11.51
N GLU A 38 -4.32 -6.39 10.90
CA GLU A 38 -5.04 -5.14 11.18
C GLU A 38 -6.29 -4.96 10.32
N LEU A 39 -6.55 -5.88 9.38
CA LEU A 39 -7.70 -5.80 8.49
C LEU A 39 -8.90 -6.51 9.11
N ASP A 40 -10.02 -5.81 9.28
CA ASP A 40 -11.24 -6.38 9.88
C ASP A 40 -11.72 -7.65 9.17
N ARG A 41 -11.65 -7.67 7.82
CA ARG A 41 -12.03 -8.85 7.02
C ARG A 41 -11.13 -10.06 7.27
N ALA A 42 -9.87 -9.84 7.64
CA ALA A 42 -8.85 -10.87 7.72
C ALA A 42 -8.93 -11.71 9.00
N SER A 43 -9.66 -11.28 10.05
CA SER A 43 -9.86 -11.98 11.34
C SER A 43 -8.60 -12.60 11.98
N ALA A 44 -8.16 -13.78 11.54
CA ALA A 44 -6.97 -14.50 11.99
C ALA A 44 -5.90 -14.74 10.91
N ALA A 45 -6.08 -14.18 9.71
CA ALA A 45 -5.20 -14.42 8.58
C ALA A 45 -3.85 -13.74 8.76
N LYS A 46 -2.81 -14.45 8.30
CA LYS A 46 -1.43 -14.02 8.34
C LYS A 46 -1.06 -13.50 6.96
N GLY A 47 -0.34 -12.39 6.92
CA GLY A 47 0.05 -11.81 5.65
C GLY A 47 0.38 -10.33 5.73
N PHE A 48 0.86 -9.79 4.63
CA PHE A 48 1.14 -8.38 4.47
C PHE A 48 1.04 -7.95 3.02
N ILE A 49 0.84 -6.64 2.80
CA ILE A 49 1.13 -5.97 1.54
C ILE A 49 2.37 -5.11 1.75
N LYS A 50 3.28 -5.17 0.78
CA LYS A 50 4.46 -4.33 0.71
C LYS A 50 4.50 -3.61 -0.63
N VAL A 51 4.64 -2.29 -0.60
CA VAL A 51 4.77 -1.45 -1.79
C VAL A 51 6.09 -0.70 -1.75
N ILE A 52 6.78 -0.69 -2.89
CA ILE A 52 8.02 0.05 -3.10
C ILE A 52 7.72 1.30 -3.91
N THR A 53 8.17 2.44 -3.43
CA THR A 53 8.02 3.77 -4.06
C THR A 53 9.36 4.51 -4.09
N PRO A 54 9.61 5.46 -5.01
CA PRO A 54 10.71 6.40 -4.84
C PRO A 54 10.46 7.25 -3.60
N LYS A 55 11.51 7.63 -2.87
CA LYS A 55 11.38 8.47 -1.68
C LYS A 55 10.53 9.72 -1.94
N GLY A 56 9.52 9.94 -1.10
CA GLY A 56 8.67 11.13 -1.15
C GLY A 56 7.72 11.20 -2.34
N LYS A 57 7.61 10.15 -3.17
CA LYS A 57 6.73 10.12 -4.35
C LYS A 57 5.83 8.90 -4.29
N ASP A 58 4.56 9.06 -4.65
CA ASP A 58 3.58 7.98 -4.56
C ASP A 58 3.61 6.99 -5.74
N LYS A 59 4.57 7.12 -6.65
CA LYS A 59 4.71 6.25 -7.83
C LYS A 59 5.07 4.83 -7.39
N ILE A 60 4.27 3.86 -7.78
CA ILE A 60 4.50 2.45 -7.46
C ILE A 60 5.61 1.88 -8.36
N LEU A 61 6.69 1.38 -7.76
CA LEU A 61 7.79 0.68 -8.45
C LEU A 61 7.62 -0.83 -8.42
N GLY A 62 7.01 -1.35 -7.37
CA GLY A 62 6.65 -2.76 -7.26
C GLY A 62 5.87 -3.06 -6.00
N VAL A 63 5.24 -4.23 -6.00
CA VAL A 63 4.34 -4.68 -4.94
C VAL A 63 4.60 -6.15 -4.67
N THR A 64 4.56 -6.54 -3.40
CA THR A 64 4.51 -7.92 -2.94
C THR A 64 3.33 -8.07 -1.98
N ILE A 65 2.50 -9.09 -2.20
CA ILE A 65 1.35 -9.41 -1.36
C ILE A 65 1.51 -10.86 -0.90
N VAL A 66 1.40 -11.06 0.41
CA VAL A 66 1.25 -12.38 1.02
C VAL A 66 -0.09 -12.37 1.72
N ALA A 67 -1.09 -13.07 1.19
CA ALA A 67 -2.46 -13.02 1.68
C ALA A 67 -3.34 -14.13 1.10
N GLU A 68 -4.49 -14.38 1.72
CA GLU A 68 -5.61 -14.99 1.00
C GLU A 68 -6.03 -14.05 -0.14
N HIS A 69 -6.26 -14.59 -1.34
CA HIS A 69 -6.57 -13.81 -2.55
C HIS A 69 -5.48 -12.84 -3.02
N ALA A 70 -4.20 -13.08 -2.72
CA ALA A 70 -3.11 -12.20 -3.13
C ALA A 70 -3.09 -11.95 -4.66
N GLY A 71 -3.40 -12.97 -5.47
CA GLY A 71 -3.51 -12.83 -6.92
C GLY A 71 -4.61 -11.88 -7.37
N ASP A 72 -5.77 -11.93 -6.73
CA ASP A 72 -6.90 -11.04 -7.04
C ASP A 72 -6.56 -9.59 -6.63
N LEU A 73 -5.98 -9.42 -5.42
CA LEU A 73 -5.55 -8.12 -4.91
C LEU A 73 -4.48 -7.46 -5.78
N MET A 74 -3.63 -8.27 -6.43
CA MET A 74 -2.56 -7.79 -7.31
C MET A 74 -3.09 -7.05 -8.54
N SER A 75 -4.25 -7.43 -9.06
CA SER A 75 -4.83 -6.87 -10.29
C SER A 75 -4.99 -5.35 -10.22
N ASP A 76 -5.34 -4.83 -9.05
CA ASP A 76 -5.51 -3.41 -8.78
C ASP A 76 -4.19 -2.63 -8.89
N PHE A 77 -3.10 -3.19 -8.34
CA PHE A 77 -1.77 -2.59 -8.47
C PHE A 77 -1.24 -2.68 -9.91
N VAL A 78 -1.51 -3.79 -10.62
CA VAL A 78 -1.14 -3.91 -12.04
C VAL A 78 -1.82 -2.83 -12.87
N LEU A 79 -3.12 -2.61 -12.65
CA LEU A 79 -3.88 -1.56 -13.33
C LEU A 79 -3.32 -0.18 -13.00
N ALA A 80 -3.09 0.11 -11.71
CA ALA A 80 -2.54 1.39 -11.28
C ALA A 80 -1.17 1.66 -11.92
N MET A 81 -0.25 0.70 -11.86
CA MET A 81 1.07 0.84 -12.47
C MET A 81 1.01 0.97 -13.99
N LYS A 82 0.09 0.25 -14.67
CA LYS A 82 -0.11 0.34 -16.13
C LYS A 82 -0.53 1.75 -16.55
N HIS A 83 -1.31 2.43 -15.74
CA HIS A 83 -1.83 3.79 -16.01
C HIS A 83 -1.05 4.90 -15.29
N GLY A 84 0.06 4.58 -14.62
CA GLY A 84 0.85 5.58 -13.88
C GLY A 84 0.12 6.20 -12.68
N LEU A 85 -0.86 5.50 -12.12
CA LEU A 85 -1.58 5.92 -10.92
C LEU A 85 -0.74 5.56 -9.68
N GLY A 86 -0.51 6.54 -8.81
CA GLY A 86 0.23 6.37 -7.57
C GLY A 86 -0.65 5.95 -6.38
N LEU A 87 -0.02 5.76 -5.22
CA LEU A 87 -0.70 5.35 -3.99
C LEU A 87 -1.80 6.32 -3.54
N ASN A 88 -1.71 7.63 -3.81
CA ASN A 88 -2.82 8.53 -3.48
C ASN A 88 -4.11 8.19 -4.26
N LYS A 89 -3.99 7.65 -5.48
CA LYS A 89 -5.16 7.21 -6.27
C LYS A 89 -5.74 5.91 -5.72
N ILE A 90 -4.89 4.96 -5.33
CA ILE A 90 -5.31 3.72 -4.65
C ILE A 90 -6.06 4.05 -3.34
N LEU A 91 -5.52 4.98 -2.54
CA LEU A 91 -6.12 5.42 -1.29
C LEU A 91 -7.47 6.12 -1.49
N GLY A 92 -7.60 6.93 -2.54
CA GLY A 92 -8.82 7.67 -2.87
C GLY A 92 -9.93 6.83 -3.51
N THR A 93 -9.65 5.58 -3.91
CA THR A 93 -10.67 4.68 -4.47
C THR A 93 -11.58 4.15 -3.37
N ILE A 94 -12.89 4.38 -3.53
CA ILE A 94 -13.91 3.80 -2.65
C ILE A 94 -13.98 2.30 -2.90
N ARG A 95 -13.95 1.52 -1.81
CA ARG A 95 -14.03 0.05 -1.83
C ARG A 95 -15.17 -0.40 -0.95
N THR A 96 -15.73 -1.55 -1.30
CA THR A 96 -16.73 -2.22 -0.47
C THR A 96 -16.10 -2.66 0.85
N TYR A 97 -16.83 -2.45 1.94
CA TYR A 97 -16.46 -2.89 3.28
C TYR A 97 -17.46 -3.96 3.76
N PRO A 98 -17.00 -5.04 4.45
CA PRO A 98 -15.61 -5.43 4.67
C PRO A 98 -15.07 -6.33 3.53
N THR A 99 -13.94 -5.99 2.91
CA THR A 99 -13.29 -6.81 1.87
C THR A 99 -11.76 -6.88 1.97
N TRP A 100 -11.15 -7.93 1.40
CA TRP A 100 -9.69 -8.05 1.29
C TRP A 100 -9.05 -6.90 0.51
N ALA A 101 -9.78 -6.36 -0.48
CA ALA A 101 -9.33 -5.25 -1.32
C ALA A 101 -9.06 -3.97 -0.54
N GLU A 102 -9.60 -3.83 0.67
CA GLU A 102 -9.28 -2.72 1.57
C GLU A 102 -7.83 -2.73 2.04
N GLY A 103 -7.16 -3.89 2.06
CA GLY A 103 -5.72 -3.95 2.33
C GLY A 103 -4.91 -3.05 1.39
N ASN A 104 -5.27 -3.00 0.09
CA ASN A 104 -4.61 -2.12 -0.88
C ASN A 104 -4.81 -0.63 -0.52
N LYS A 105 -5.99 -0.27 -0.02
CA LYS A 105 -6.28 1.08 0.47
C LYS A 105 -5.48 1.38 1.74
N TYR A 106 -5.40 0.46 2.68
CA TYR A 106 -4.71 0.68 3.96
C TYR A 106 -3.20 0.78 3.79
N VAL A 107 -2.56 -0.03 2.94
CA VAL A 107 -1.12 0.15 2.64
C VAL A 107 -0.84 1.52 2.00
N ALA A 108 -1.73 2.01 1.14
CA ALA A 108 -1.63 3.36 0.60
C ALA A 108 -1.86 4.44 1.68
N GLY A 109 -2.71 4.14 2.66
CA GLY A 109 -2.94 4.95 3.85
C GLY A 109 -1.70 5.07 4.74
N GLU A 110 -0.97 3.96 4.96
CA GLU A 110 0.31 3.99 5.68
C GLU A 110 1.34 4.88 5.00
N TRP A 111 1.46 4.74 3.67
CA TRP A 111 2.33 5.61 2.90
C TRP A 111 1.93 7.06 3.10
N LYS A 112 0.62 7.37 3.02
CA LYS A 112 0.13 8.74 3.19
C LYS A 112 0.37 9.30 4.58
N ARG A 113 0.20 8.49 5.63
CA ARG A 113 0.51 8.89 7.02
C ARG A 113 1.97 9.27 7.17
N ASN A 114 2.89 8.46 6.65
CA ASN A 114 4.33 8.71 6.73
C ASN A 114 4.78 9.95 5.92
N HIS A 115 3.93 10.45 5.03
CA HIS A 115 4.16 11.63 4.20
C HIS A 115 3.25 12.81 4.56
N ALA A 116 2.53 12.74 5.68
CA ALA A 116 1.72 13.84 6.14
C ALA A 116 2.63 14.95 6.70
N PRO A 117 2.44 16.22 6.32
CA PRO A 117 3.26 17.31 6.82
C PRO A 117 2.94 17.62 8.30
N ASP A 118 3.88 17.32 9.18
CA ASP A 118 3.75 17.52 10.64
C ASP A 118 3.40 18.97 11.02
N THR A 119 3.95 19.95 10.29
CA THR A 119 3.65 21.37 10.51
C THR A 119 2.17 21.65 10.35
N VAL A 120 1.55 21.11 9.31
CA VAL A 120 0.11 21.28 9.04
C VAL A 120 -0.72 20.55 10.09
N LEU A 121 -0.32 19.33 10.48
CA LEU A 121 -1.00 18.57 11.53
C LEU A 121 -1.00 19.33 12.87
N ASN A 122 0.14 19.91 13.25
CA ASN A 122 0.26 20.72 14.47
C ASN A 122 -0.62 21.98 14.42
N TRP A 123 -0.71 22.65 13.26
CA TRP A 123 -1.60 23.80 13.10
C TRP A 123 -3.08 23.39 13.18
N LEU A 124 -3.45 22.27 12.55
CA LEU A 124 -4.80 21.72 12.61
C LEU A 124 -5.17 21.32 14.04
N GLU A 125 -4.27 20.72 14.80
CA GLU A 125 -4.48 20.37 16.19
C GLU A 125 -4.73 21.62 17.06
N LYS A 126 -3.93 22.68 16.88
CA LYS A 126 -4.13 23.96 17.56
C LYS A 126 -5.49 24.56 17.21
N TYR A 127 -5.87 24.55 15.93
CA TYR A 127 -7.17 25.06 15.48
C TYR A 127 -8.34 24.23 16.05
N HIS A 128 -8.25 22.91 16.03
CA HIS A 128 -9.27 22.02 16.58
C HIS A 128 -9.39 22.16 18.10
N THR A 129 -8.27 22.35 18.80
CA THR A 129 -8.25 22.63 20.24
C THR A 129 -8.93 23.96 20.54
N TRP A 130 -8.57 25.04 19.84
CA TRP A 130 -9.23 26.34 19.95
C TRP A 130 -10.73 26.28 19.63
N ARG A 131 -11.16 25.44 18.69
CA ARG A 131 -12.58 25.27 18.36
C ARG A 131 -13.38 24.42 19.36
N ARG A 132 -12.71 23.60 20.17
CA ARG A 132 -13.33 22.72 21.16
C ARG A 132 -13.42 23.36 22.55
N GLY A 133 -12.81 24.54 22.75
CA GLY A 133 -12.80 25.31 24.00
C GLY A 133 -12.19 26.68 23.81
#